data_AF-A0A529HGS7-F1
#
_entry.id   AF-A0A529HGS7-F1
#
_cell.length_a   1.000
_cell.length_b   1.000
_cell.length_c   1.000
_cell.angle_alpha   90.00
_cell.angle_beta   90.00
_cell.angle_gamma   90.00
#
_symmetry.space_group_name_H-M   'P 1'
#
loop_
_entity.id
_entity.type
_entity.pdbx_description
1 polymer ?
#
loop_
_entity_poly.entity_id
_entity_poly.type
_entity_poly.pdbx_seq_one_letter_code
_entity_poly.pdbx_strand_id
1 'polypeptide(L)'
;MFFEFEPAGDGLVTPLVTAFRRRTQIMARYRMNDLVRLSEGPCRCGSPLRCVDEVVGRMDDAFRVGTAEGQILLTPDILRNAVLKADRRIDDFRLVQTAPDAIELRLTPDLADEAASAAHQAVGALLAARRATAMVNLVRVPLPLETGRKLRRVECRLGAAP
;
A
#
# COMPACT_ATOMS: atom_id res chain seq x y z
N MET A 1 -9.41 24.92 6.47
CA MET A 1 -8.84 24.01 5.46
C MET A 1 -10.01 23.37 4.76
N PHE A 2 -9.94 23.17 3.44
CA PHE A 2 -10.99 22.55 2.66
C PHE A 2 -10.46 21.26 2.03
N PHE A 3 -11.32 20.25 1.99
CA PHE A 3 -11.00 18.91 1.51
C PHE A 3 -11.95 18.53 0.38
N GLU A 4 -11.38 18.04 -0.70
CA GLU A 4 -12.08 17.30 -1.74
C GLU A 4 -11.54 15.87 -1.75
N PHE A 5 -12.27 14.94 -2.36
CA PHE A 5 -11.90 13.53 -2.35
C PHE A 5 -12.07 12.94 -3.75
N GLU A 6 -10.98 12.37 -4.29
CA GLU A 6 -10.99 11.65 -5.56
C GLU A 6 -11.08 10.14 -5.30
N PRO A 7 -11.94 9.38 -6.00
CA PRO A 7 -11.99 7.93 -5.88
C PRO A 7 -10.65 7.26 -6.22
N ALA A 8 -10.25 6.29 -5.40
CA ALA A 8 -9.03 5.50 -5.58
C ALA A 8 -9.28 4.00 -5.84
N GLY A 9 -10.54 3.55 -5.74
CA GLY A 9 -10.94 2.12 -5.83
C GLY A 9 -11.20 1.50 -4.45
N ASP A 10 -11.91 0.37 -4.39
CA ASP A 10 -12.23 -0.37 -3.15
C ASP A 10 -12.85 0.47 -2.01
N GLY A 11 -13.65 1.46 -2.37
CA GLY A 11 -14.26 2.41 -1.42
C GLY A 11 -13.26 3.36 -0.75
N LEU A 12 -12.04 3.46 -1.30
CA LEU A 12 -11.00 4.39 -0.86
C LEU A 12 -11.02 5.66 -1.70
N VAL A 13 -10.53 6.73 -1.08
CA VAL A 13 -10.35 8.04 -1.73
C VAL A 13 -8.98 8.62 -1.42
N THR A 14 -8.54 9.52 -2.29
CA THR A 14 -7.37 10.37 -2.11
C THR A 14 -7.82 11.81 -1.84
N PRO A 15 -7.38 12.47 -0.74
CA PRO A 15 -7.79 13.83 -0.44
C PRO A 15 -7.01 14.88 -1.23
N LEU A 16 -7.71 15.93 -1.67
CA LEU A 16 -7.12 17.18 -2.16
C LEU A 16 -7.35 18.27 -1.13
N VAL A 17 -6.29 18.99 -0.77
CA VAL A 17 -6.30 19.93 0.34
C VAL A 17 -6.06 21.35 -0.12
N THR A 18 -6.93 22.26 0.34
CA THR A 18 -6.78 23.70 0.18
C THR A 18 -6.66 24.39 1.55
N ALA A 19 -5.56 25.13 1.76
CA ALA A 19 -5.24 25.79 3.02
C ALA A 19 -5.43 27.32 2.93
N PHE A 20 -6.54 27.83 3.45
CA PHE A 20 -6.89 29.26 3.38
C PHE A 20 -6.18 30.19 4.37
N ARG A 21 -5.42 29.64 5.34
CA ARG A 21 -4.76 30.45 6.39
C ARG A 21 -3.24 30.56 6.20
N ARG A 22 -2.68 29.89 5.18
CA ARG A 22 -1.24 29.93 4.91
C ARG A 22 -0.91 31.21 4.15
N ARG A 23 0.18 31.89 4.56
CA ARG A 23 0.75 33.04 3.83
C ARG A 23 1.97 32.66 2.99
N THR A 24 2.66 31.58 3.35
CA THR A 24 3.78 30.97 2.63
C THR A 24 3.50 29.48 2.45
N GLN A 25 4.14 28.84 1.46
CA GLN A 25 3.85 27.44 1.08
C GLN A 25 2.34 27.20 0.89
N ILE A 26 1.74 27.98 0.00
CA ILE A 26 0.31 27.90 -0.30
C ILE A 26 -0.02 26.51 -0.85
N MET A 27 -1.05 25.88 -0.27
CA MET A 27 -1.59 24.61 -0.72
C MET A 27 -2.98 24.89 -1.30
N ALA A 28 -3.12 24.77 -2.61
CA ALA A 28 -4.38 24.92 -3.32
C ALA A 28 -4.63 23.67 -4.14
N ARG A 29 -5.73 22.96 -3.85
CA ARG A 29 -6.05 21.63 -4.42
C ARG A 29 -4.85 20.68 -4.42
N TYR A 30 -4.05 20.73 -3.36
CA TYR A 30 -2.86 19.90 -3.26
C TYR A 30 -3.30 18.45 -3.07
N ARG A 31 -3.05 17.61 -4.07
CA ARG A 31 -3.34 16.17 -4.01
C ARG A 31 -2.39 15.52 -3.03
N MET A 32 -2.93 15.00 -1.94
CA MET A 32 -2.18 14.17 -1.01
C MET A 32 -1.97 12.79 -1.63
N ASN A 33 -0.99 12.04 -1.12
CA ASN A 33 -0.74 10.67 -1.55
C ASN A 33 -1.29 9.67 -0.54
N ASP A 34 -2.25 10.06 0.28
CA ASP A 34 -2.85 9.22 1.32
C ASP A 34 -4.10 8.52 0.76
N LEU A 35 -4.24 7.23 1.06
CA LEU A 35 -5.43 6.44 0.80
C LEU A 35 -6.26 6.38 2.07
N VAL A 36 -7.47 6.93 2.03
CA VAL A 36 -8.34 7.01 3.21
C VAL A 36 -9.69 6.35 2.95
N ARG A 37 -10.24 5.73 4.00
CA ARG A 37 -11.63 5.27 4.04
C ARG A 37 -12.46 6.27 4.83
N LEU A 38 -13.46 6.84 4.18
CA LEU A 38 -14.39 7.76 4.83
C LEU A 38 -15.49 6.98 5.54
N SER A 39 -15.93 7.49 6.68
CA SER A 39 -17.06 6.92 7.40
C SER A 39 -18.37 7.13 6.65
N GLU A 40 -19.25 6.13 6.69
CA GLU A 40 -20.62 6.25 6.18
C GLU A 40 -21.50 7.15 7.05
N GLY A 41 -21.12 7.34 8.32
CA GLY A 41 -21.88 8.10 9.31
C GLY A 41 -21.13 9.29 9.92
N PRO A 42 -21.84 10.13 10.69
CA PRO A 42 -21.21 11.19 11.48
C PRO A 42 -20.39 10.60 12.63
N CYS A 43 -19.41 11.36 13.12
CA CYS A 43 -18.62 10.96 14.27
C CYS A 43 -19.46 11.01 15.55
N ARG A 44 -19.34 9.99 16.40
CA ARG A 44 -20.06 9.90 17.69
C ARG A 44 -19.77 11.04 18.67
N CYS A 45 -18.68 11.80 18.47
CA CYS A 45 -18.39 12.98 19.29
C CYS A 45 -19.23 14.21 18.94
N GLY A 46 -20.08 14.14 17.90
CA GLY A 46 -20.91 15.26 17.45
C GLY A 46 -20.19 16.30 16.59
N SER A 47 -18.92 16.05 16.24
CA SER A 47 -18.18 16.93 15.32
C SER A 47 -18.86 16.97 13.94
N PRO A 48 -19.07 18.15 13.35
CA PRO A 48 -19.64 18.30 12.00
C PRO A 48 -18.61 18.02 10.90
N LEU A 49 -17.35 17.72 11.25
CA LEU A 49 -16.29 17.44 10.29
C LEU A 49 -16.48 16.06 9.64
N ARG A 50 -15.94 15.89 8.42
CA ARG A 50 -15.94 14.60 7.73
C ARG A 50 -15.19 13.56 8.56
N CYS A 51 -15.88 12.47 8.91
CA CYS A 51 -15.30 11.36 9.65
C CYS A 51 -14.47 10.46 8.70
N VAL A 52 -13.28 10.09 9.15
CA VAL A 52 -12.38 9.15 8.47
C VAL A 52 -12.30 7.92 9.35
N ASP A 53 -12.69 6.76 8.83
CA ASP A 53 -12.61 5.50 9.56
C ASP A 53 -11.16 4.99 9.64
N GLU A 54 -10.41 5.14 8.54
CA GLU A 54 -9.08 4.57 8.42
C GLU A 54 -8.19 5.35 7.44
N VAL A 55 -6.91 5.49 7.78
CA VAL A 55 -5.84 5.84 6.84
C VAL A 55 -5.15 4.54 6.43
N VAL A 56 -5.48 4.03 5.24
CA VAL A 56 -5.13 2.68 4.79
C VAL A 56 -3.68 2.60 4.33
N GLY A 57 -3.11 3.72 3.89
CA GLY A 57 -1.71 3.77 3.48
C GLY A 57 -1.46 4.88 2.48
N ARG A 58 -0.44 4.66 1.66
CA ARG A 58 0.04 5.65 0.69
C ARG A 58 -0.14 5.14 -0.73
N MET A 59 -0.55 6.03 -1.63
CA MET A 59 -0.77 5.75 -3.04
C MET A 59 0.52 5.42 -3.77
N ASP A 60 1.65 6.03 -3.40
CA ASP A 60 2.96 5.80 -4.05
C ASP A 60 3.53 4.40 -3.78
N ASP A 61 3.06 3.71 -2.74
CA ASP A 61 3.45 2.34 -2.43
C ASP A 61 2.42 1.30 -2.87
N ALA A 62 1.26 1.73 -3.40
CA ALA A 62 0.20 0.82 -3.80
C ALA A 62 0.57 0.08 -5.09
N PHE A 63 0.25 -1.22 -5.15
CA PHE A 63 0.49 -2.01 -6.35
C PHE A 63 -0.69 -1.89 -7.29
N ARG A 64 -0.36 -1.76 -8.56
CA ARG A 64 -1.30 -1.64 -9.67
C ARG A 64 -1.14 -2.89 -10.52
N VAL A 65 -2.06 -3.84 -10.37
CA VAL A 65 -1.95 -5.17 -10.97
C VAL A 65 -3.16 -5.46 -11.86
N GLY A 66 -2.93 -6.17 -12.95
CA GLY A 66 -3.98 -6.59 -13.87
C GLY A 66 -4.89 -7.66 -13.28
N THR A 67 -6.15 -7.67 -13.70
CA THR A 67 -7.14 -8.74 -13.54
C THR A 67 -7.80 -9.02 -14.88
N ALA A 68 -8.65 -10.04 -14.97
CA ALA A 68 -9.41 -10.32 -16.20
C ALA A 68 -10.37 -9.16 -16.58
N GLU A 69 -10.84 -8.42 -15.58
CA GLU A 69 -11.80 -7.32 -15.72
C GLU A 69 -11.16 -5.92 -15.81
N GLY A 70 -9.83 -5.83 -15.75
CA GLY A 70 -9.10 -4.57 -15.84
C GLY A 70 -7.89 -4.51 -14.92
N GLN A 71 -7.82 -3.48 -14.09
CA GLN A 71 -6.72 -3.27 -13.17
C GLN A 71 -7.26 -2.94 -11.78
N ILE A 72 -6.64 -3.52 -10.76
CA ILE A 72 -6.97 -3.26 -9.37
C ILE A 72 -5.80 -2.60 -8.64
N LEU A 73 -6.14 -1.98 -7.51
CA LEU A 73 -5.18 -1.38 -6.60
C LEU A 73 -5.07 -2.24 -5.34
N LEU A 74 -3.86 -2.67 -5.01
CA LEU A 74 -3.56 -3.36 -3.76
C LEU A 74 -2.82 -2.41 -2.84
N THR A 75 -3.42 -2.13 -1.67
CA THR A 75 -2.83 -1.17 -0.73
C THR A 75 -1.58 -1.76 -0.05
N PRO A 76 -0.64 -0.90 0.38
CA PRO A 76 0.56 -1.35 1.07
C PRO A 76 0.26 -2.16 2.33
N ASP A 77 -0.82 -1.81 3.05
CA ASP A 77 -1.15 -2.46 4.31
C ASP A 77 -1.65 -3.90 4.10
N ILE A 78 -2.52 -4.16 3.11
CA ILE A 78 -2.97 -5.54 2.84
C ILE A 78 -1.80 -6.44 2.40
N LEU A 79 -0.89 -5.90 1.59
CA LEU A 79 0.32 -6.58 1.12
C LEU A 79 1.28 -6.87 2.27
N ARG A 80 1.54 -5.86 3.11
CA ARG A 80 2.36 -6.01 4.31
C ARG A 80 1.80 -7.04 5.27
N ASN A 81 0.49 -6.98 5.52
CA ASN A 81 -0.17 -7.87 6.45
C ASN A 81 -0.25 -9.31 5.94
N ALA A 82 -0.33 -9.52 4.62
CA ALA A 82 -0.25 -10.87 4.06
C ALA A 82 1.10 -11.54 4.39
N VAL A 83 2.21 -10.80 4.32
CA VAL A 83 3.53 -11.31 4.67
C VAL A 83 3.68 -11.49 6.19
N LEU A 84 3.40 -10.44 6.99
CA LEU A 84 3.66 -10.47 8.43
C LEU A 84 2.75 -11.43 9.21
N LYS A 85 1.54 -11.71 8.70
CA LYS A 85 0.63 -12.68 9.33
C LYS A 85 0.92 -14.13 8.94
N ALA A 86 1.74 -14.36 7.92
CA ALA A 86 2.04 -15.71 7.44
C ALA A 86 2.87 -16.51 8.45
N ASP A 87 3.86 -15.88 9.08
CA ASP A 87 4.67 -16.51 10.13
C ASP A 87 5.28 -15.46 11.06
N ARG A 88 5.25 -15.73 12.37
CA ARG A 88 5.79 -14.83 13.42
C ARG A 88 7.30 -14.61 13.35
N ARG A 89 8.02 -15.49 12.64
CA ARG A 89 9.48 -15.43 12.45
C ARG A 89 9.89 -14.34 11.44
N ILE A 90 8.94 -13.75 10.71
CA ILE A 90 9.23 -12.70 9.71
C ILE A 90 9.20 -11.34 10.39
N ASP A 91 10.37 -10.80 10.67
CA ASP A 91 10.54 -9.48 11.27
C ASP A 91 10.81 -8.38 10.24
N ASP A 92 11.54 -8.69 9.16
CA ASP A 92 11.78 -7.81 8.02
C ASP A 92 11.63 -8.51 6.66
N PHE A 93 11.16 -7.74 5.67
CA PHE A 93 10.96 -8.20 4.30
C PHE A 93 10.87 -7.01 3.33
N ARG A 94 11.02 -7.27 2.04
CA ARG A 94 10.62 -6.32 0.99
C ARG A 94 9.67 -7.00 0.03
N LEU A 95 8.52 -6.40 -0.22
CA LEU A 95 7.62 -6.77 -1.31
C LEU A 95 7.69 -5.67 -2.35
N VAL A 96 8.20 -5.98 -3.53
CA VAL A 96 8.54 -4.99 -4.55
C VAL A 96 7.83 -5.31 -5.84
N GLN A 97 7.01 -4.40 -6.35
CA GLN A 97 6.49 -4.54 -7.71
C GLN A 97 7.56 -4.06 -8.70
N THR A 98 8.10 -4.98 -9.50
CA THR A 98 9.19 -4.74 -10.46
C THR A 98 8.69 -4.60 -11.89
N ALA A 99 7.53 -5.21 -12.21
CA ALA A 99 6.80 -5.03 -13.47
C ALA A 99 5.28 -5.00 -13.18
N PRO A 100 4.43 -4.57 -14.14
CA PRO A 100 2.97 -4.59 -13.96
C PRO A 100 2.40 -5.95 -13.51
N ASP A 101 3.06 -7.03 -13.91
CA ASP A 101 2.72 -8.43 -13.64
C ASP A 101 3.78 -9.18 -12.83
N ALA A 102 4.78 -8.49 -12.26
CA ALA A 102 5.86 -9.12 -11.48
C ALA A 102 6.09 -8.45 -10.13
N ILE A 103 6.06 -9.27 -9.08
CA ILE A 103 6.31 -8.90 -7.69
C ILE A 103 7.44 -9.75 -7.14
N GLU A 104 8.40 -9.15 -6.45
CA GLU A 104 9.43 -9.85 -5.70
C GLU A 104 9.11 -9.80 -4.20
N LEU A 105 9.04 -10.96 -3.57
CA LEU A 105 9.11 -11.10 -2.11
C LEU A 105 10.56 -11.39 -1.73
N ARG A 106 11.23 -10.42 -1.13
CA ARG A 106 12.59 -10.53 -0.63
C ARG A 106 12.57 -10.82 0.86
N LEU A 107 13.16 -11.93 1.25
CA LEU A 107 13.33 -12.37 2.63
C LEU A 107 14.80 -12.63 2.91
N THR A 108 15.19 -12.55 4.18
CA THR A 108 16.58 -12.81 4.56
C THR A 108 16.96 -14.28 4.30
N PRO A 109 18.24 -14.60 4.03
CA PRO A 109 18.67 -15.97 3.74
C PRO A 109 18.62 -16.90 4.97
N ASP A 110 18.68 -16.35 6.17
CA ASP A 110 18.67 -17.06 7.45
C ASP A 110 17.26 -17.40 7.96
N LEU A 111 16.21 -16.80 7.38
CA LEU A 111 14.82 -17.15 7.71
C LEU A 111 14.51 -18.58 7.24
N ALA A 112 13.97 -19.41 8.15
CA ALA A 112 13.58 -20.79 7.87
C ALA A 112 12.70 -20.96 6.61
N ASP A 113 12.89 -22.05 5.87
CA ASP A 113 12.22 -22.29 4.59
C ASP A 113 10.70 -22.43 4.74
N GLU A 114 10.21 -22.97 5.84
CA GLU A 114 8.77 -23.07 6.07
C GLU A 114 8.13 -21.68 6.23
N ALA A 115 8.81 -20.76 6.92
CA ALA A 115 8.32 -19.39 7.08
C ALA A 115 8.30 -18.62 5.76
N ALA A 116 9.34 -18.79 4.93
CA ALA A 116 9.39 -18.15 3.63
C ALA A 116 8.38 -18.73 2.65
N SER A 117 8.18 -20.05 2.66
CA SER A 117 7.14 -20.71 1.87
C SER A 117 5.75 -20.23 2.29
N ALA A 118 5.49 -20.14 3.60
CA ALA A 118 4.23 -19.62 4.13
C ALA A 118 3.96 -18.18 3.66
N ALA A 119 4.97 -17.31 3.71
CA ALA A 119 4.85 -15.93 3.22
C ALA A 119 4.58 -15.86 1.72
N HIS A 120 5.31 -16.63 0.92
CA HIS A 120 5.13 -16.69 -0.54
C HIS A 120 3.71 -17.17 -0.89
N GLN A 121 3.24 -18.22 -0.23
CA GLN A 121 1.88 -18.74 -0.38
C GLN A 121 0.82 -17.73 0.07
N ALA A 122 1.03 -17.02 1.19
CA ALA A 122 0.08 -16.04 1.69
C ALA A 122 -0.10 -14.85 0.73
N VAL A 123 1.00 -14.35 0.15
CA VAL A 123 0.92 -13.31 -0.89
C VAL A 123 0.25 -13.86 -2.14
N GLY A 124 0.60 -15.06 -2.60
CA GLY A 124 -0.05 -15.71 -3.73
C GLY A 124 -1.56 -15.90 -3.52
N ALA A 125 -1.98 -16.31 -2.33
CA ALA A 125 -3.39 -16.46 -1.96
C ALA A 125 -4.13 -15.11 -1.93
N LEU A 126 -3.48 -14.03 -1.46
CA LEU A 126 -4.04 -12.68 -1.54
C LEU A 126 -4.27 -12.27 -3.00
N LEU A 127 -3.29 -12.47 -3.88
CA LEU A 127 -3.41 -12.14 -5.30
C LEU A 127 -4.53 -12.95 -5.96
N ALA A 128 -4.59 -14.25 -5.71
CA ALA A 128 -5.64 -15.12 -6.23
C ALA A 128 -7.04 -14.70 -5.73
N ALA A 129 -7.18 -14.38 -4.44
CA ALA A 129 -8.44 -13.90 -3.87
C ALA A 129 -8.90 -12.56 -4.49
N ARG A 130 -7.95 -11.74 -4.94
CA ARG A 130 -8.21 -10.49 -5.67
C ARG A 130 -8.25 -10.67 -7.19
N ARG A 131 -8.13 -11.89 -7.71
CA ARG A 131 -8.04 -12.22 -9.14
C ARG A 131 -6.93 -11.48 -9.88
N ALA A 132 -5.86 -11.12 -9.16
CA ALA A 132 -4.69 -10.49 -9.75
C ALA A 132 -3.88 -11.51 -10.56
N THR A 133 -3.40 -11.10 -11.71
CA THR A 133 -2.60 -11.95 -12.62
C THR A 133 -1.09 -11.88 -12.37
N ALA A 134 -0.66 -10.96 -11.49
CA ALA A 134 0.76 -10.78 -11.19
C ALA A 134 1.38 -12.02 -10.54
N MET A 135 2.61 -12.34 -10.94
CA MET A 135 3.40 -13.42 -10.37
C MET A 135 4.26 -12.91 -9.20
N VAL A 136 4.43 -13.77 -8.19
CA VAL A 136 5.29 -13.48 -7.03
C VAL A 136 6.52 -14.37 -7.08
N ASN A 137 7.69 -13.76 -7.15
CA ASN A 137 8.98 -14.43 -7.08
C ASN A 137 9.57 -14.28 -5.67
N LEU A 138 9.86 -15.41 -5.02
CA LEU A 138 10.58 -15.41 -3.74
C LEU A 138 12.09 -15.28 -3.99
N VAL A 139 12.73 -14.31 -3.34
CA VAL A 139 14.17 -14.07 -3.43
C VAL A 139 14.77 -14.06 -2.03
N ARG A 140 15.83 -14.85 -1.81
CA ARG A 140 16.60 -14.88 -0.56
C ARG A 140 17.81 -13.97 -0.67
N VAL A 141 17.77 -12.81 -0.01
CA VAL A 141 18.85 -11.81 -0.07
C VAL A 141 19.05 -11.15 1.30
N PRO A 142 20.29 -10.75 1.65
CA PRO A 142 20.49 -9.89 2.81
C PRO A 142 19.67 -8.59 2.70
N LEU A 143 19.06 -8.16 3.81
CA LEU A 143 18.27 -6.94 3.90
C LEU A 143 19.00 -5.89 4.76
N PRO A 144 20.08 -5.26 4.26
CA PRO A 144 20.82 -4.28 5.04
C PRO A 144 19.98 -3.04 5.34
N LEU A 145 20.29 -2.40 6.46
CA LEU A 145 19.76 -1.08 6.80
C LEU A 145 20.32 -0.04 5.84
N GLU A 146 19.51 0.38 4.86
CA GLU A 146 19.84 1.50 4.00
C GLU A 146 19.42 2.82 4.65
N THR A 147 20.39 3.68 4.97
CA THR A 147 20.16 4.97 5.63
C THR A 147 19.95 6.13 4.66
N GLY A 148 20.33 5.97 3.39
CA GLY A 148 20.24 7.03 2.36
C GLY A 148 18.84 7.27 1.80
N ARG A 149 17.87 6.41 2.12
CA ARG A 149 16.47 6.57 1.72
C ARG A 149 15.53 6.06 2.79
N LYS A 150 14.28 6.51 2.75
CA LYS A 150 13.21 5.96 3.58
C LYS A 150 13.08 4.46 3.31
N LEU A 151 13.23 3.64 4.34
CA LEU A 151 12.97 2.21 4.25
C LEU A 151 11.48 1.95 3.98
N ARG A 152 11.20 1.14 2.96
CA ARG A 152 9.86 0.73 2.55
C ARG A 152 9.80 -0.79 2.51
N ARG A 153 8.87 -1.38 3.25
CA ARG A 153 8.59 -2.83 3.19
C ARG A 153 7.78 -3.23 1.98
N VAL A 154 6.93 -2.32 1.49
CA VAL A 154 6.19 -2.47 0.24
C VAL A 154 6.58 -1.29 -0.64
N GLU A 155 7.02 -1.56 -1.87
CA GLU A 155 7.54 -0.54 -2.80
C GLU A 155 7.07 -0.84 -4.23
N CYS A 156 6.42 0.14 -4.87
CA CYS A 156 6.12 0.07 -6.30
C CYS A 156 7.24 0.78 -7.10
N ARG A 157 7.90 0.06 -8.02
CA ARG A 157 9.01 0.62 -8.83
C ARG A 157 8.61 1.00 -10.25
N LEU A 158 7.32 0.96 -10.58
CA LEU A 158 6.82 1.22 -11.94
C LEU A 158 6.79 2.71 -12.33
N GLY A 159 7.34 3.60 -11.50
CA GLY A 159 7.13 5.04 -11.62
C GLY A 159 5.69 5.42 -11.31
N ALA A 160 5.45 6.70 -11.02
CA ALA A 160 4.07 7.20 -11.03
C ALA A 160 3.57 7.11 -12.48
N ALA A 161 2.47 6.38 -12.72
CA ALA A 161 1.76 6.50 -13.98
C ALA A 161 1.43 8.00 -14.21
N PRO A 162 1.58 8.51 -15.44
CA PRO A 162 1.38 9.92 -15.74
C PRO A 162 -0.02 10.42 -15.37
#